data_AF-A0A285K567-F1
#
_entry.id   AF-A0A285K567-F1
#
_cell.length_a   1.000
_cell.length_b   1.000
_cell.length_c   1.000
_cell.angle_alpha   90.00
_cell.angle_beta   90.00
_cell.angle_gamma   90.00
#
_symmetry.space_group_name_H-M   'P 1'
#
loop_
_entity.id
_entity.type
_entity.pdbx_description
1 polymer ?
#
loop_
_entity_poly.entity_id
_entity_poly.type
_entity_poly.pdbx_seq_one_letter_code
_entity_poly.pdbx_strand_id
1 'polypeptide(L)'
;MSAFGPAIFVSRRDGADVHDEERQRIVDLVREATARLGLKDENGEPARPRLYGDSLGVLLYSGYVYGQMPEPIQRDQDGLWTAEGDRVTAELEKAAPGIYTFEVYGVED
;
A
#
# COMPACT_ATOMS: atom_id res chain seq x y z
N MET A 1 -16.11 13.69 -5.10
CA MET A 1 -15.02 13.81 -4.11
C MET A 1 -14.18 12.57 -4.28
N SER A 2 -12.88 12.74 -4.45
CA SER A 2 -11.96 11.63 -4.66
C SER A 2 -11.50 11.05 -3.33
N ALA A 3 -11.25 9.74 -3.30
CA ALA A 3 -10.63 9.08 -2.16
C ALA A 3 -9.11 9.04 -2.37
N PHE A 4 -8.35 9.00 -1.27
CA PHE A 4 -6.91 8.95 -1.31
C PHE A 4 -6.39 7.97 -0.27
N GLY A 5 -5.22 7.39 -0.53
CA GLY A 5 -4.61 6.47 0.43
C GLY A 5 -3.21 6.00 0.07
N PRO A 6 -2.56 5.26 0.98
CA PRO A 6 -1.25 4.70 0.75
C PRO A 6 -1.34 3.50 -0.20
N ALA A 7 -0.53 3.51 -1.25
CA ALA A 7 -0.33 2.39 -2.15
C ALA A 7 1.13 1.96 -2.17
N ILE A 8 1.32 0.63 -2.26
CA ILE A 8 2.62 0.00 -2.45
C ILE A 8 2.72 -0.46 -3.90
N PHE A 9 3.73 0.01 -4.61
CA PHE A 9 4.06 -0.45 -5.95
C PHE A 9 5.16 -1.50 -5.86
N VAL A 10 4.91 -2.63 -6.51
CA VAL A 10 5.77 -3.81 -6.42
C VAL A 10 6.36 -4.11 -7.79
N SER A 11 7.66 -4.36 -7.83
CA SER A 11 8.36 -4.86 -9.00
C SER A 11 9.26 -6.01 -8.60
N ARG A 12 9.56 -6.91 -9.54
CA ARG A 12 10.53 -7.97 -9.27
C ARG A 12 11.94 -7.39 -9.30
N ARG A 13 12.77 -7.83 -8.37
CA ARG A 13 14.18 -7.41 -8.29
C ARG A 13 15.01 -7.94 -9.47
N ASP A 14 14.59 -9.05 -10.07
CA ASP A 14 15.22 -9.62 -11.27
C ASP A 14 14.74 -8.96 -12.58
N GLY A 15 13.81 -8.01 -12.51
CA GLY A 15 13.27 -7.29 -13.67
C GLY A 15 12.29 -8.09 -14.51
N ALA A 16 11.89 -9.30 -14.09
CA ALA A 16 10.85 -10.04 -14.79
C ALA A 16 9.45 -9.45 -14.54
N ASP A 17 8.54 -9.71 -15.46
CA ASP A 17 7.14 -9.30 -15.33
C ASP A 17 6.44 -10.09 -14.20
N VAL A 18 5.48 -9.43 -13.56
CA VAL A 18 4.62 -10.08 -12.57
C VAL A 18 3.32 -10.52 -13.22
N HIS A 19 3.14 -11.84 -13.33
CA HIS A 19 1.95 -12.48 -13.88
C HIS A 19 0.81 -12.57 -12.86
N ASP A 20 -0.43 -12.74 -13.33
CA ASP A 20 -1.66 -12.65 -12.52
C ASP A 20 -1.67 -13.51 -11.25
N GLU A 21 -1.17 -14.74 -11.31
CA GLU A 21 -1.06 -15.61 -10.13
C GLU A 21 -0.13 -15.03 -9.05
N GLU A 22 0.99 -14.44 -9.48
CA GLU A 22 1.95 -13.79 -8.60
C GLU A 22 1.39 -12.46 -8.08
N ARG A 23 0.63 -11.71 -8.90
CA ARG A 23 -0.08 -10.50 -8.46
C ARG A 23 -1.04 -10.82 -7.32
N GLN A 24 -1.85 -11.87 -7.46
CA GLN A 24 -2.78 -12.29 -6.42
C GLN A 24 -2.06 -12.69 -5.13
N ARG A 25 -0.95 -13.45 -5.26
CA ARG A 25 -0.12 -13.82 -4.11
C ARG A 25 0.43 -12.60 -3.37
N ILE A 26 0.88 -11.58 -4.09
CA ILE A 26 1.38 -10.34 -3.50
C ILE A 26 0.26 -9.62 -2.74
N VAL A 27 -0.94 -9.53 -3.30
CA VAL A 27 -2.10 -8.94 -2.61
C VAL A 27 -2.40 -9.68 -1.31
N ASP A 28 -2.36 -11.02 -1.31
CA ASP A 28 -2.64 -11.81 -0.12
C ASP A 28 -1.54 -11.63 0.95
N LEU A 29 -0.26 -11.54 0.53
CA LEU A 29 0.83 -11.16 1.44
C LEU A 29 0.64 -9.77 2.05
N VAL A 30 0.20 -8.80 1.27
CA VAL A 30 -0.11 -7.45 1.77
C VAL A 30 -1.25 -7.51 2.79
N ARG A 31 -2.32 -8.25 2.51
CA ARG A 31 -3.46 -8.41 3.44
C ARG A 31 -3.04 -9.05 4.76
N GLU A 32 -2.20 -10.07 4.71
CA GLU A 32 -1.65 -10.71 5.90
C GLU A 32 -0.76 -9.73 6.70
N ALA A 33 0.08 -8.95 6.01
CA ALA A 33 0.94 -7.95 6.64
C ALA A 33 0.13 -6.83 7.30
N THR A 34 -0.87 -6.25 6.61
CA THR A 34 -1.72 -5.19 7.18
C THR A 34 -2.51 -5.70 8.38
N ALA A 35 -3.03 -6.93 8.32
CA ALA A 35 -3.71 -7.56 9.44
C ALA A 35 -2.77 -7.77 10.64
N ARG A 36 -1.55 -8.28 10.41
CA ARG A 36 -0.53 -8.48 11.46
C ARG A 36 -0.13 -7.16 12.12
N LEU A 37 -0.01 -6.10 11.34
CA LEU A 37 0.34 -4.77 11.82
C LEU A 37 -0.83 -4.03 12.47
N GLY A 38 -2.05 -4.56 12.38
CA GLY A 38 -3.26 -3.92 12.90
C GLY A 38 -3.58 -2.60 12.19
N LEU A 39 -3.24 -2.49 10.90
CA LEU A 39 -3.46 -1.30 10.09
C LEU A 39 -4.97 -1.04 9.95
N LYS A 40 -5.37 0.22 10.08
CA LYS A 40 -6.76 0.66 10.01
C LYS A 40 -6.92 1.77 8.98
N ASP A 41 -8.12 1.90 8.44
CA ASP A 41 -8.50 3.03 7.59
C ASP A 41 -8.85 4.28 8.42
N GLU A 42 -9.25 5.34 7.72
CA GLU A 42 -9.64 6.62 8.34
C GLU A 42 -10.85 6.52 9.29
N ASN A 43 -11.68 5.49 9.13
CA ASN A 43 -12.85 5.24 9.97
C ASN A 43 -12.52 4.34 11.18
N GLY A 44 -11.28 3.88 11.30
CA GLY A 44 -10.83 2.98 12.36
C GLY A 44 -11.18 1.50 12.09
N GLU A 45 -11.65 1.18 10.88
CA GLU A 45 -11.92 -0.18 10.44
C GLU A 45 -10.64 -0.84 9.93
N PRO A 46 -10.54 -2.18 9.94
CA PRO A 46 -9.36 -2.87 9.39
C PRO A 46 -9.12 -2.49 7.93
N ALA A 47 -7.85 -2.20 7.60
CA ALA A 47 -7.45 -1.90 6.22
C ALA A 47 -7.81 -3.07 5.29
N ARG A 48 -8.25 -2.76 4.05
CA ARG A 48 -8.69 -3.74 3.06
C ARG A 48 -7.87 -3.61 1.77
N PRO A 49 -6.64 -4.16 1.73
CA PRO A 49 -5.79 -4.01 0.57
C PRO A 49 -6.40 -4.60 -0.70
N ARG A 50 -6.23 -3.87 -1.80
CA ARG A 50 -6.72 -4.24 -3.15
C ARG A 50 -5.75 -3.79 -4.23
N LEU A 51 -5.82 -4.44 -5.40
CA LEU A 51 -5.07 -4.01 -6.58
C LEU A 51 -5.42 -2.57 -6.96
N TYR A 52 -4.41 -1.84 -7.39
CA TYR A 52 -4.51 -0.43 -7.77
C TYR A 52 -3.76 -0.18 -9.08
N GLY A 53 -4.47 0.41 -10.04
CA GLY A 53 -3.94 0.73 -11.37
C GLY A 53 -3.57 -0.48 -12.22
N ASP A 54 -2.95 -0.21 -13.37
CA ASP A 54 -2.47 -1.23 -14.31
C ASP A 54 -1.07 -1.75 -13.96
N SER A 55 -0.28 -0.89 -13.29
CA SER A 55 0.96 -1.31 -12.62
C SER A 55 0.62 -2.20 -11.43
N LEU A 56 1.59 -2.97 -10.93
CA LEU A 56 1.37 -3.79 -9.74
C LEU A 56 1.37 -2.93 -8.47
N GLY A 57 0.33 -2.11 -8.34
CA GLY A 57 0.02 -1.34 -7.15
C GLY A 57 -0.92 -2.14 -6.24
N VAL A 58 -0.72 -2.01 -4.94
CA VAL A 58 -1.64 -2.46 -3.91
C VAL A 58 -1.98 -1.28 -3.01
N LEU A 59 -3.20 -0.77 -3.14
CA LEU A 59 -3.75 0.26 -2.26
C LEU A 59 -4.11 -0.40 -0.93
N LEU A 60 -3.60 0.11 0.19
CA LEU A 60 -3.80 -0.49 1.51
C LEU A 60 -5.20 -0.17 2.07
N TYR A 61 -5.61 1.08 1.94
CA TYR A 61 -6.93 1.62 2.22
C TYR A 61 -7.06 2.97 1.50
N SER A 62 -8.28 3.51 1.41
CA SER A 62 -8.50 4.87 0.91
C SER A 62 -9.62 5.54 1.69
N GLY A 63 -9.62 6.87 1.63
CA GLY A 63 -10.51 7.70 2.42
C GLY A 63 -10.72 9.09 1.82
N TYR A 64 -11.80 9.75 2.20
CA TYR A 64 -12.18 11.06 1.64
C TYR A 64 -11.65 12.24 2.46
N VAL A 65 -11.12 12.01 3.66
CA VAL A 65 -10.71 13.09 4.56
C VAL A 65 -9.51 13.86 3.99
N TYR A 66 -8.58 13.16 3.33
CA TYR A 66 -7.35 13.77 2.79
C TYR A 66 -7.61 14.99 1.89
N GLY A 67 -8.55 14.88 0.95
CA GLY A 67 -8.89 15.98 0.03
C GLY A 67 -9.50 17.22 0.71
N GLN A 68 -9.90 17.10 1.97
CA GLN A 68 -10.45 18.19 2.78
C GLN A 68 -9.41 18.80 3.74
N MET A 69 -8.24 18.17 3.88
CA MET A 69 -7.18 18.64 4.76
C MET A 69 -6.46 19.87 4.15
N PRO A 70 -6.07 20.85 4.97
CA PRO A 70 -5.12 21.90 4.56
C PRO A 70 -3.77 21.31 4.11
N GLU A 71 -3.08 21.95 3.17
CA GLU A 71 -1.80 21.47 2.61
C GLU A 71 -0.74 21.06 3.66
N PRO A 72 -0.52 21.80 4.78
CA PRO A 72 0.45 21.37 5.77
C PRO A 72 0.10 20.01 6.40
N ILE A 73 -1.19 19.76 6.62
CA ILE A 73 -1.69 18.50 7.21
C ILE A 73 -1.64 17.38 6.18
N GLN A 74 -1.88 17.67 4.90
CA GLN A 74 -1.69 16.70 3.82
C GLN A 74 -0.25 16.18 3.76
N ARG A 75 0.76 17.06 3.90
CA ARG A 75 2.17 16.63 3.93
C ARG A 75 2.50 15.74 5.13
N ASP A 76 1.94 16.07 6.30
CA ASP A 76 2.10 15.22 7.48
C ASP A 76 1.45 13.84 7.24
N GLN A 77 0.27 13.81 6.60
CA GLN A 77 -0.44 12.58 6.24
C GLN A 77 0.32 11.75 5.20
N ASP A 78 0.95 12.37 4.19
CA ASP A 78 1.81 11.70 3.22
C ASP A 78 3.02 11.03 3.92
N GLY A 79 3.59 11.69 4.92
CA GLY A 79 4.65 11.13 5.75
C GLY A 79 4.19 9.91 6.55
N LEU A 80 2.98 9.94 7.11
CA LEU A 80 2.38 8.81 7.80
C LEU A 80 2.13 7.64 6.83
N TRP A 81 1.59 7.90 5.65
CA TRP A 81 1.37 6.90 4.61
C TRP A 81 2.66 6.23 4.15
N THR A 82 3.72 7.02 3.98
CA THR A 82 5.06 6.48 3.66
C THR A 82 5.54 5.54 4.77
N ALA A 83 5.46 5.96 6.03
CA ALA A 83 5.88 5.15 7.17
C ALA A 83 5.03 3.87 7.34
N GLU A 84 3.73 3.93 7.06
CA GLU A 84 2.84 2.76 7.06
C GLU A 84 3.21 1.77 5.96
N GLY A 85 3.40 2.26 4.73
CA GLY A 85 3.83 1.44 3.61
C GLY A 85 5.18 0.79 3.89
N ASP A 86 6.16 1.53 4.42
CA ASP A 86 7.48 0.98 4.78
C ASP A 86 7.40 -0.16 5.80
N ARG A 87 6.47 -0.08 6.76
CA ARG A 87 6.24 -1.17 7.72
C ARG A 87 5.67 -2.40 7.03
N VAL A 88 4.75 -2.20 6.08
CA VAL A 88 4.16 -3.30 5.30
C VAL A 88 5.21 -3.92 4.39
N THR A 89 5.97 -3.13 3.64
CA THR A 89 7.03 -3.64 2.74
C THR A 89 8.11 -4.41 3.50
N ALA A 90 8.45 -4.00 4.73
CA ALA A 90 9.34 -4.76 5.58
C ALA A 90 8.79 -6.15 5.97
N GLU A 91 7.47 -6.30 6.14
CA GLU A 91 6.85 -7.61 6.35
C GLU A 91 6.83 -8.46 5.07
N LEU A 92 6.63 -7.82 3.90
CA LEU A 92 6.72 -8.50 2.61
C LEU A 92 8.13 -9.00 2.32
N GLU A 93 9.18 -8.21 2.58
CA GLU A 93 10.57 -8.65 2.42
C GLU A 93 10.90 -9.82 3.34
N LYS A 94 10.32 -9.90 4.55
CA LYS A 94 10.47 -11.09 5.41
C LYS A 94 9.79 -12.32 4.83
N ALA A 95 8.61 -12.15 4.22
CA ALA A 95 7.83 -13.24 3.65
C ALA A 95 8.38 -13.74 2.30
N ALA A 96 8.98 -12.84 1.52
CA ALA A 96 9.55 -13.10 0.20
C ALA A 96 10.92 -12.44 0.03
N PRO A 97 11.96 -12.91 0.78
CA PRO A 97 13.25 -12.22 0.84
C PRO A 97 13.94 -12.14 -0.51
N GLY A 98 14.33 -10.93 -0.91
CA GLY A 98 15.12 -10.69 -2.12
C GLY A 98 14.38 -10.83 -3.44
N ILE A 99 13.06 -11.11 -3.42
CA ILE A 99 12.27 -11.34 -4.65
C ILE A 99 11.80 -10.00 -5.24
N TYR A 100 11.38 -9.07 -4.39
CA TYR A 100 10.71 -7.85 -4.81
C TYR A 100 11.48 -6.59 -4.43
N THR A 101 11.10 -5.51 -5.09
CA THR A 101 11.39 -4.12 -4.75
C THR A 101 10.08 -3.38 -4.56
N PHE A 102 10.07 -2.41 -3.65
CA PHE A 102 8.85 -1.74 -3.23
C PHE A 102 9.03 -0.23 -3.23
N GLU A 103 8.03 0.49 -3.68
CA GLU A 103 7.91 1.94 -3.56
C GLU A 103 6.55 2.29 -2.96
N VAL A 104 6.50 3.32 -2.12
CA VAL A 104 5.29 3.72 -1.38
C VAL A 104 4.91 5.13 -1.79
N TYR A 105 3.64 5.33 -2.16
CA TYR A 105 3.11 6.64 -2.51
C TYR A 105 1.70 6.83 -1.96
N GLY A 106 1.35 8.08 -1.65
CA GLY A 106 -0.05 8.49 -1.55
C GLY A 106 -0.64 8.60 -2.96
N VAL A 107 -1.80 7.99 -3.19
CA VAL A 107 -2.48 7.97 -4.50
C VAL A 107 -3.94 8.37 -4.38
N GLU A 108 -4.50 8.84 -5.48
CA GLU A 108 -5.95 9.02 -5.65
C GLU A 108 -6.57 7.68 -6.10
N ASP A 109 -7.64 7.26 -5.43
CA ASP A 109 -8.39 6.03 -5.68
C ASP A 109 -9.64 6.25 -6.53
#